data_AF-A0A1G1WYD6-F1
#
_entry.id   AF-A0A1G1WYD6-F1
#
_cell.length_a   1.000
_cell.length_b   1.000
_cell.length_c   1.000
_cell.angle_alpha   90.00
_cell.angle_beta   90.00
_cell.angle_gamma   90.00
#
_symmetry.space_group_name_H-M   'P 1'
#
loop_
_entity.id
_entity.type
_entity.pdbx_description
1 polymer ?
#
loop_
_entity_poly.entity_id
_entity_poly.type
_entity_poly.pdbx_seq_one_letter_code
_entity_poly.pdbx_strand_id
1 'polypeptide(L)'
;MKIKFEKKKNPVFTPSKEHSKKKRLIFLVEVVAVVTIALGTAIFFLMPKDFSTQKLLSTFRNIISLKKTENSLEEKTFENLLKEAVDGKILHVTSINNSNQGFYTVESTEGLKVIFDENKKLDGQVRTLQTLLSKAKIDRKKVIFVDFRFDKLVIRYSK
;
A
#
# COMPACT_ATOMS: atom_id res chain seq x y z
N MET A 1 -63.74 54.18 -29.26
CA MET A 1 -63.11 53.73 -28.00
C MET A 1 -63.51 52.27 -27.77
N LYS A 2 -62.58 51.30 -27.88
CA LYS A 2 -62.88 49.85 -27.72
C LYS A 2 -62.43 49.39 -26.34
N ILE A 3 -63.39 49.00 -25.50
CA ILE A 3 -63.12 48.46 -24.16
C ILE A 3 -62.76 46.98 -24.32
N LYS A 4 -61.54 46.60 -23.95
CA LYS A 4 -61.11 45.19 -23.88
C LYS A 4 -61.49 44.64 -22.50
N PHE A 5 -62.40 43.67 -22.48
CA PHE A 5 -62.66 42.88 -21.28
C PHE A 5 -61.60 41.76 -21.18
N GLU A 6 -60.71 41.87 -20.20
CA GLU A 6 -59.83 40.75 -19.84
C GLU A 6 -60.65 39.66 -19.15
N LYS A 7 -60.77 38.50 -19.80
CA LYS A 7 -61.34 37.30 -19.18
C LYS A 7 -60.41 36.83 -18.06
N LYS A 8 -60.78 37.09 -16.80
CA LYS A 8 -60.17 36.43 -15.64
C LYS A 8 -60.39 34.92 -15.77
N LYS A 9 -59.31 34.16 -15.87
CA LYS A 9 -59.34 32.71 -15.91
C LYS A 9 -59.85 32.18 -14.56
N ASN A 10 -60.87 31.33 -14.60
CA ASN A 10 -61.37 30.64 -13.41
C ASN A 10 -60.29 29.71 -12.85
N PRO A 11 -60.11 29.62 -11.51
CA PRO A 11 -59.16 28.69 -10.91
C PRO A 11 -59.63 27.25 -11.16
N VAL A 12 -58.93 26.54 -12.03
CA VAL A 12 -59.16 25.11 -12.27
C VAL A 12 -58.39 24.33 -11.21
N PHE A 13 -59.08 23.48 -10.45
CA PHE A 13 -58.44 22.57 -9.51
C PHE A 13 -57.62 21.54 -10.30
N THR A 14 -56.30 21.69 -10.26
CA THR A 14 -55.38 20.69 -10.79
C THR A 14 -54.81 19.86 -9.63
N PRO A 15 -54.93 18.52 -9.65
CA PRO A 15 -54.36 17.70 -8.59
C PRO A 15 -52.85 17.90 -8.53
N SER A 16 -52.31 18.05 -7.31
CA SER A 16 -50.88 18.18 -7.09
C SER A 16 -50.18 16.93 -7.61
N LYS A 17 -49.32 17.07 -8.62
CA LYS A 17 -48.57 15.93 -9.18
C LYS A 17 -47.79 15.24 -8.06
N GLU A 18 -48.12 13.96 -7.81
CA GLU A 18 -47.56 13.14 -6.74
C GLU A 18 -46.05 12.95 -6.92
N HIS A 19 -45.62 12.67 -8.16
CA HIS A 19 -44.21 12.49 -8.52
C HIS A 19 -43.58 13.72 -9.18
N SER A 20 -43.67 14.88 -8.52
CA SER A 20 -42.88 16.05 -8.93
C SER A 20 -41.39 15.81 -8.63
N LYS A 21 -40.49 16.17 -9.56
CA LYS A 21 -39.03 16.08 -9.38
C LYS A 21 -38.56 16.73 -8.06
N LYS A 22 -39.24 17.80 -7.63
CA LYS A 22 -39.00 18.48 -6.35
C LYS A 22 -39.32 17.59 -5.13
N LYS A 23 -40.47 16.92 -5.14
CA LYS A 23 -40.88 16.00 -4.06
C LYS A 23 -39.96 14.78 -3.97
N ARG A 24 -39.51 14.27 -5.13
CA ARG A 24 -38.52 13.17 -5.19
C ARG A 24 -37.16 13.57 -4.59
N LEU A 25 -36.71 14.81 -4.81
CA LEU A 25 -35.48 15.32 -4.21
C LEU A 25 -35.61 15.44 -2.69
N ILE A 26 -36.74 15.98 -2.20
CA ILE A 26 -37.01 16.10 -0.76
C ILE A 26 -37.01 14.72 -0.10
N PHE A 27 -37.71 13.75 -0.69
CA PHE A 27 -37.73 12.37 -0.19
C PHE A 27 -36.34 11.73 -0.17
N LEU A 28 -35.52 11.96 -1.21
CA LEU A 28 -34.16 11.43 -1.25
C LEU A 28 -33.27 12.04 -0.15
N VAL A 29 -33.41 13.35 0.10
CA VAL A 29 -32.71 14.02 1.20
C VAL A 29 -33.16 13.46 2.56
N GLU A 30 -34.45 13.22 2.74
CA GLU A 30 -35.01 12.65 3.96
C GLU A 30 -34.48 11.22 4.21
N VAL A 31 -34.48 10.36 3.19
CA VAL A 31 -33.92 9.01 3.29
C VAL A 31 -32.43 9.06 3.65
N VAL A 32 -31.65 9.93 3.00
CA VAL A 32 -30.23 10.10 3.32
C VAL A 32 -30.05 10.57 4.77
N ALA A 33 -30.86 11.53 5.23
CA ALA A 33 -30.82 12.00 6.62
C ALA A 33 -31.08 10.87 7.62
N VAL A 34 -32.14 10.07 7.42
CA VAL A 34 -32.48 8.94 8.29
C VAL A 34 -31.35 7.90 8.31
N VAL A 35 -30.79 7.57 7.14
CA VAL A 35 -29.68 6.61 7.04
C VAL A 35 -28.42 7.12 7.76
N THR A 36 -28.08 8.40 7.62
CA THR A 36 -26.92 8.98 8.32
C THR A 36 -27.09 8.98 9.83
N ILE A 37 -28.30 9.25 10.33
CA ILE A 37 -28.61 9.20 11.76
C ILE A 37 -28.50 7.76 12.28
N ALA A 38 -29.07 6.78 11.57
CA ALA A 38 -29.00 5.36 11.94
C ALA A 38 -27.57 4.82 11.95
N LEU A 39 -26.74 5.22 10.98
CA LEU A 39 -25.32 4.85 10.96
C LEU A 39 -24.55 5.54 12.09
N GLY A 40 -24.82 6.83 12.34
CA GLY A 40 -24.19 7.58 13.42
C GLY A 40 -24.49 6.98 14.79
N THR A 41 -25.74 6.58 15.05
CA THR A 41 -26.12 5.94 16.31
C THR A 41 -25.52 4.55 16.46
N ALA A 42 -25.50 3.75 15.39
CA ALA A 42 -24.86 2.44 15.39
C ALA A 42 -23.35 2.53 15.67
N ILE A 43 -22.67 3.46 15.01
CA ILE A 43 -21.24 3.71 15.21
C ILE A 43 -21.02 4.18 16.65
N PHE A 44 -21.79 5.14 17.15
CA PHE A 44 -21.66 5.66 18.52
C PHE A 44 -21.78 4.57 19.60
N PHE A 45 -22.70 3.62 19.43
CA PHE A 45 -22.88 2.51 20.36
C PHE A 45 -21.78 1.44 20.29
N LEU A 46 -21.23 1.22 19.09
CA LEU A 46 -20.19 0.22 18.85
C LEU A 46 -18.77 0.79 18.98
N MET A 47 -18.63 2.11 19.19
CA MET A 47 -17.33 2.76 19.23
C MET A 47 -16.59 2.48 20.55
N PRO A 48 -15.35 1.99 20.52
CA PRO A 48 -14.53 1.89 21.72
C PRO A 48 -14.21 3.28 22.27
N LYS A 49 -14.15 3.41 23.61
CA LYS A 49 -13.98 4.70 24.32
C LYS A 49 -12.71 5.48 23.94
N ASP A 50 -11.71 4.81 23.38
CA ASP A 50 -10.43 5.40 22.97
C ASP A 50 -10.42 5.89 21.51
N PHE A 51 -11.58 6.02 20.90
CA PHE A 51 -11.70 6.43 19.50
C PHE A 51 -11.46 7.93 19.34
N SER A 52 -10.25 8.28 18.94
CA SER A 52 -9.87 9.65 18.61
C SER A 52 -10.31 10.02 17.20
N THR A 53 -11.24 10.97 17.08
CA THR A 53 -11.67 11.56 15.80
C THR A 53 -10.52 12.19 15.02
N GLN A 54 -9.44 12.58 15.70
CA GLN A 54 -8.21 13.10 15.09
C GLN A 54 -7.46 12.03 14.28
N LYS A 55 -7.47 10.76 14.72
CA LYS A 55 -6.86 9.65 13.98
C LYS A 55 -7.63 9.30 12.71
N LEU A 56 -8.95 9.39 12.74
CA LEU A 56 -9.75 9.19 11.54
C LEU A 56 -9.54 10.33 10.53
N LEU A 57 -9.62 11.59 10.97
CA LEU A 57 -9.44 12.73 10.07
C LEU A 57 -8.03 12.76 9.47
N SER A 58 -7.00 12.37 10.22
CA SER A 58 -5.65 12.22 9.66
C SER A 58 -5.55 11.06 8.66
N THR A 59 -6.24 9.95 8.89
CA THR A 59 -6.31 8.82 7.95
C THR A 59 -7.02 9.19 6.66
N PHE A 60 -8.18 9.86 6.73
CA PHE A 60 -8.88 10.36 5.54
C PHE A 60 -8.09 11.43 4.80
N ARG A 61 -7.43 12.33 5.53
CA ARG A 61 -6.52 13.33 4.94
C ARG A 61 -5.33 12.67 4.27
N ASN A 62 -4.77 11.59 4.82
CA ASN A 62 -3.68 10.82 4.20
C ASN A 62 -4.13 10.00 2.99
N ILE A 63 -5.42 9.62 2.91
CA ILE A 63 -5.98 8.92 1.74
C ILE A 63 -6.26 9.90 0.59
N ILE A 64 -6.80 11.09 0.90
CA ILE A 64 -7.10 12.13 -0.10
C ILE A 64 -5.82 12.86 -0.52
N SER A 65 -4.91 13.09 0.42
CA SER A 65 -3.55 13.49 0.15
C SER A 65 -2.77 12.25 -0.27
N LEU A 66 -2.88 11.87 -1.55
CA LEU A 66 -1.85 11.09 -2.25
C LEU A 66 -0.49 11.83 -2.29
N LYS A 67 -0.20 12.72 -1.34
CA LYS A 67 1.15 13.06 -0.95
C LYS A 67 1.71 11.78 -0.35
N LYS A 68 2.37 11.00 -1.22
CA LYS A 68 3.46 10.08 -0.91
C LYS A 68 3.89 10.37 0.52
N THR A 69 3.52 9.51 1.45
CA THR A 69 4.08 9.55 2.80
C THR A 69 5.58 9.50 2.55
N GLU A 70 6.21 10.67 2.63
CA GLU A 70 7.62 10.82 2.91
C GLU A 70 7.78 10.27 4.33
N ASN A 71 7.63 8.94 4.46
CA ASN A 71 8.60 8.18 5.22
C ASN A 71 9.91 8.72 4.68
N SER A 72 10.61 9.43 5.55
CA SER A 72 11.94 9.98 5.36
C SER A 72 12.53 9.56 4.01
N LEU A 73 12.83 10.53 3.17
CA LEU A 73 13.99 10.42 2.27
C LEU A 73 15.24 10.23 3.15
N GLU A 74 15.31 9.15 3.92
CA GLU A 74 16.55 8.42 4.03
C GLU A 74 16.77 7.94 2.61
N GLU A 75 17.88 8.38 2.01
CA GLU A 75 18.44 7.68 0.85
C GLU A 75 18.21 6.18 1.07
N LYS A 76 17.55 5.51 0.11
CA LYS A 76 17.49 4.06 0.15
C LYS A 76 18.92 3.57 -0.07
N THR A 77 19.71 3.56 1.01
CA THR A 77 21.04 2.98 1.06
C THR A 77 20.89 1.56 0.54
N PHE A 78 21.80 1.13 -0.33
CA PHE A 78 21.78 -0.20 -0.94
C PHE A 78 21.54 -1.31 0.08
N GLU A 79 21.99 -1.11 1.32
CA GLU A 79 21.69 -1.94 2.50
C GLU A 79 20.21 -2.18 2.77
N ASN A 80 19.36 -1.15 2.72
CA ASN A 80 17.91 -1.28 2.94
C ASN A 80 17.23 -2.04 1.80
N LEU A 81 17.66 -1.79 0.56
CA LEU A 81 17.19 -2.55 -0.62
C LEU A 81 17.62 -4.02 -0.55
N LEU A 82 18.85 -4.27 -0.11
CA LEU A 82 19.41 -5.61 0.07
C LEU A 82 18.66 -6.37 1.18
N LYS A 83 18.36 -5.70 2.29
CA LYS A 83 17.56 -6.26 3.37
C LYS A 83 16.15 -6.62 2.90
N GLU A 84 15.47 -5.73 2.18
CA GLU A 84 14.12 -5.98 1.63
C GLU A 84 14.07 -7.11 0.58
N ALA A 85 15.16 -7.27 -0.18
CA ALA A 85 15.25 -8.27 -1.25
C ALA A 85 15.65 -9.66 -0.74
N VAL A 86 16.50 -9.75 0.27
CA VAL A 86 17.09 -11.01 0.75
C VAL A 86 16.39 -11.54 2.00
N ASP A 87 16.11 -10.67 2.97
CA ASP A 87 15.64 -11.07 4.29
C ASP A 87 14.20 -11.61 4.25
N GLY A 88 14.02 -12.84 4.75
CA GLY A 88 12.73 -13.54 4.81
C GLY A 88 12.21 -14.10 3.48
N LYS A 89 12.76 -13.68 2.34
CA LYS A 89 12.37 -14.20 1.00
C LYS A 89 13.28 -15.30 0.49
N ILE A 90 14.59 -15.15 0.69
CA ILE A 90 15.60 -16.06 0.13
C ILE A 90 16.48 -16.64 1.23
N LEU A 91 16.87 -15.80 2.18
CA LEU A 91 17.67 -16.19 3.35
C LEU A 91 17.16 -15.47 4.58
N HIS A 92 17.29 -16.10 5.75
CA HIS A 92 17.16 -15.40 7.01
C HIS A 92 18.50 -14.70 7.31
N VAL A 93 18.49 -13.38 7.29
CA VAL A 93 19.72 -12.56 7.41
C VAL A 93 20.04 -12.30 8.87
N THR A 94 21.26 -12.62 9.29
CA THR A 94 21.77 -12.37 10.65
C THR A 94 22.52 -11.04 10.71
N SER A 95 23.34 -10.74 9.69
CA SER A 95 24.11 -9.50 9.64
C SER A 95 24.33 -9.05 8.19
N ILE A 96 24.37 -7.74 7.98
CA ILE A 96 24.80 -7.10 6.74
C ILE A 96 25.96 -6.19 7.11
N ASN A 97 27.15 -6.48 6.58
CA ASN A 97 28.34 -5.68 6.78
C ASN A 97 28.70 -4.97 5.48
N ASN A 98 28.78 -3.65 5.53
CA ASN A 98 29.29 -2.85 4.43
C ASN A 98 30.82 -2.83 4.47
N SER A 99 31.44 -3.29 3.41
CA SER A 99 32.84 -3.04 3.13
C SER A 99 32.89 -1.67 2.44
N ASN A 100 33.59 -0.69 3.03
CA ASN A 100 33.77 0.71 2.55
C ASN A 100 34.20 0.89 1.07
N GLN A 101 34.30 -0.19 0.30
CA GLN A 101 34.61 -0.30 -1.12
C GLN A 101 33.38 -0.64 -2.00
N GLY A 102 32.14 -0.47 -1.50
CA GLY A 102 30.91 -0.75 -2.28
C GLY A 102 30.55 -2.24 -2.37
N PHE A 103 30.92 -3.01 -1.35
CA PHE A 103 30.58 -4.44 -1.26
C PHE A 103 29.79 -4.72 0.01
N TYR A 104 28.75 -5.54 -0.11
CA TYR A 104 27.88 -5.88 1.00
C TYR A 104 28.00 -7.36 1.31
N THR A 105 28.45 -7.67 2.52
CA THR A 105 28.55 -9.03 3.02
C THR A 105 27.32 -9.36 3.85
N VAL A 106 26.53 -10.33 3.38
CA VAL A 106 25.34 -10.83 4.06
C VAL A 106 25.67 -12.20 4.67
N GLU A 107 25.44 -12.36 5.96
CA GLU A 107 25.54 -13.65 6.65
C GLU A 107 24.16 -14.15 7.04
N SER A 108 23.87 -15.41 6.73
CA SER A 108 22.60 -16.06 7.05
C SER A 108 22.70 -16.89 8.33
N THR A 109 21.56 -17.11 8.99
CA THR A 109 21.42 -18.00 10.17
C THR A 109 21.91 -19.42 9.91
N GLU A 110 21.87 -19.87 8.65
CA GLU A 110 22.32 -21.21 8.24
C GLU A 110 23.84 -21.34 8.05
N GLY A 111 24.58 -20.25 8.28
CA GLY A 111 26.03 -20.15 8.12
C GLY A 111 26.48 -19.89 6.68
N LEU A 112 25.57 -19.48 5.80
CA LEU A 112 25.87 -19.06 4.43
C LEU A 112 26.36 -17.61 4.43
N LYS A 113 27.51 -17.37 3.79
CA LYS A 113 28.07 -16.03 3.57
C LYS A 113 27.97 -15.63 2.11
N VAL A 114 27.33 -14.51 1.83
CA VAL A 114 27.14 -13.98 0.47
C VAL A 114 27.73 -12.59 0.36
N ILE A 115 28.55 -12.35 -0.66
CA ILE A 115 29.10 -11.02 -0.96
C ILE A 115 28.41 -10.47 -2.20
N PHE A 116 27.70 -9.36 -2.03
CA PHE A 116 27.06 -8.58 -3.08
C PHE A 116 27.94 -7.40 -3.51
N ASP A 117 27.85 -7.06 -4.79
CA ASP A 117 28.52 -5.91 -5.38
C ASP A 117 27.50 -4.80 -5.67
N GLU A 118 27.72 -3.61 -5.12
CA GLU A 118 26.86 -2.44 -5.33
C GLU A 118 26.89 -1.95 -6.78
N ASN A 119 28.01 -2.17 -7.50
CA ASN A 119 28.17 -1.75 -8.89
C ASN A 119 27.36 -2.62 -9.86
N LYS A 120 26.84 -3.77 -9.42
CA LYS A 120 26.05 -4.69 -10.22
C LYS A 120 24.57 -4.61 -9.85
N LYS A 121 23.69 -4.89 -10.80
CA LYS A 121 22.23 -4.89 -10.58
C LYS A 121 21.85 -5.88 -9.47
N LEU A 122 21.33 -5.36 -8.35
CA LEU A 122 20.92 -6.14 -7.18
C LEU A 122 19.92 -7.24 -7.54
N ASP A 123 18.87 -6.92 -8.31
CA ASP A 123 17.84 -7.89 -8.72
C ASP A 123 18.42 -9.10 -9.46
N GLY A 124 19.45 -8.88 -10.28
CA GLY A 124 20.14 -9.96 -11.00
C GLY A 124 20.91 -10.88 -10.06
N GLN A 125 21.63 -10.29 -9.09
CA GLN A 125 22.37 -11.04 -8.07
C GLN A 125 21.42 -11.86 -7.18
N VAL A 126 20.32 -11.25 -6.75
CA VAL A 126 19.30 -11.86 -5.89
C VAL A 126 18.61 -13.04 -6.60
N ARG A 127 18.19 -12.88 -7.86
CA ARG A 127 17.60 -13.98 -8.66
C ARG A 127 18.59 -15.11 -8.90
N THR A 128 19.85 -14.77 -9.16
CA THR A 128 20.91 -15.78 -9.36
C THR A 128 21.15 -16.56 -8.08
N LEU A 129 21.20 -15.88 -6.93
CA LEU A 129 21.32 -16.51 -5.61
C LEU A 129 20.15 -17.46 -5.35
N GLN A 130 18.91 -17.02 -5.57
CA GLN A 130 17.73 -17.86 -5.39
C GLN A 130 17.78 -19.11 -6.28
N THR A 131 18.17 -18.95 -7.55
CA THR A 131 18.30 -20.06 -8.49
C THR A 131 19.37 -21.06 -8.04
N LEU A 132 20.52 -20.54 -7.61
CA LEU A 132 21.64 -21.34 -7.11
C LEU A 132 21.26 -22.14 -5.87
N LEU A 133 20.65 -21.49 -4.87
CA LEU A 133 20.22 -22.16 -3.64
C LEU A 133 19.15 -23.22 -3.93
N SER A 134 18.22 -22.93 -4.84
CA SER A 134 17.22 -23.90 -5.29
C SER A 134 17.87 -25.12 -5.94
N LYS A 135 18.85 -24.91 -6.82
CA LYS A 135 19.59 -26.00 -7.47
C LYS A 135 20.41 -26.80 -6.46
N ALA A 136 21.13 -26.13 -5.55
CA ALA A 136 21.93 -26.79 -4.54
C ALA A 136 21.08 -27.66 -3.59
N LYS A 137 19.86 -27.21 -3.27
CA LYS A 137 18.87 -27.98 -2.50
C LYS A 137 18.44 -29.25 -3.23
N ILE A 138 18.19 -29.18 -4.54
CA ILE A 138 17.87 -30.35 -5.38
C ILE A 138 19.04 -31.33 -5.41
N ASP A 139 20.26 -30.81 -5.59
CA ASP A 139 21.49 -31.60 -5.68
C ASP A 139 22.00 -32.10 -4.30
N ARG A 140 21.28 -31.78 -3.21
CA ARG A 140 21.65 -32.08 -1.81
C ARG A 140 23.04 -31.58 -1.41
N LYS A 141 23.49 -30.46 -1.98
CA LYS A 141 24.76 -29.81 -1.66
C LYS A 141 24.52 -28.61 -0.76
N LYS A 142 25.26 -28.51 0.35
CA LYS A 142 25.20 -27.33 1.23
C LYS A 142 26.15 -26.25 0.71
N VAL A 143 25.62 -25.09 0.34
CA VAL A 143 26.41 -23.92 -0.05
C VAL A 143 26.85 -23.18 1.22
N ILE A 144 28.14 -22.85 1.30
CA ILE A 144 28.71 -22.12 2.46
C ILE A 144 29.16 -20.71 2.10
N PHE A 145 29.49 -20.46 0.82
CA PHE A 145 29.96 -19.15 0.38
C PHE A 145 29.58 -18.86 -1.07
N VAL A 146 29.15 -17.64 -1.34
CA VAL A 146 28.83 -17.12 -2.67
C VAL A 146 29.42 -15.71 -2.83
N ASP A 147 30.15 -15.47 -3.93
CA ASP A 147 30.78 -14.18 -4.21
C ASP A 147 30.36 -13.64 -5.57
N PHE A 148 29.67 -12.50 -5.58
CA PHE A 148 29.20 -11.81 -6.78
C PHE A 148 30.15 -10.73 -7.30
N ARG A 149 31.32 -10.51 -6.67
CA ARG A 149 32.29 -9.49 -7.11
C ARG A 149 32.89 -9.79 -8.48
N PHE A 150 33.07 -11.05 -8.82
CA PHE A 150 33.66 -11.47 -10.09
C PHE A 150 32.61 -11.61 -11.21
N ASP A 151 33.03 -11.54 -12.47
CA ASP A 151 32.13 -11.77 -13.62
C ASP A 151 31.58 -13.20 -13.66
N LYS A 152 32.40 -14.16 -13.20
CA LYS A 152 31.97 -15.54 -12.97
C LYS A 152 31.66 -15.75 -11.50
N LEU A 153 30.48 -16.27 -11.20
CA LEU A 153 30.04 -16.55 -9.84
C LEU A 153 30.97 -17.57 -9.15
N VAL A 154 31.50 -17.20 -7.99
CA VAL A 154 32.33 -18.11 -7.18
C VAL A 154 31.48 -18.72 -6.08
N ILE A 155 31.48 -20.05 -5.98
CA ILE A 155 30.64 -20.82 -5.07
C ILE A 155 31.52 -21.80 -4.31
N ARG A 156 31.36 -21.86 -2.99
CA ARG A 156 31.98 -22.90 -2.15
C ARG A 156 30.89 -23.75 -1.51
N TYR A 157 31.07 -25.07 -1.59
CA TYR A 157 30.22 -26.05 -0.94
C TYR A 157 30.87 -26.57 0.34
N SER A 158 30.05 -27.02 1.28
CA SER A 158 30.50 -27.81 2.43
C SER A 158 31.14 -29.11 1.93
N LYS A 159 32.20 -29.55 2.62
CA LYS A 159 32.89 -30.82 2.32
C LYS A 159 32.01 -32.01 2.66
#